data_AF-A0AAU2XTX0-F1
#
_entry.id   AF-A0AAU2XTX0-F1
#
_cell.length_a   1.000
_cell.length_b   1.000
_cell.length_c   1.000
_cell.angle_alpha   90.00
_cell.angle_beta   90.00
_cell.angle_gamma   90.00
#
_symmetry.space_group_name_H-M   'P 1'
#
loop_
_entity.id
_entity.type
_entity.pdbx_description
1 polymer ?
#
loop_
_entity_poly.entity_id
_entity_poly.type
_entity_poly.pdbx_seq_one_letter_code
_entity_poly.pdbx_strand_id
1 'polypeptide(L)'
;MKLKSLGSALTTVVLVGTALTGTVALAGTASAATPDCSSAIVGVKAKQSVKIRKSAKTSATALGVWGKGAKGGLCNDGKAYTGGTYTACGKTSNKWLYGGPNSSNVEGWIPKACINW
;
A
#
# COMPACT_ATOMS: atom_id res chain seq x y z
N MET A 1 -28.14 -50.82 -47.25
CA MET A 1 -28.67 -49.52 -47.75
C MET A 1 -27.64 -48.45 -47.41
N LYS A 2 -27.25 -47.64 -48.40
CA LYS A 2 -26.34 -46.49 -48.25
C LYS A 2 -27.03 -45.38 -47.45
N LEU A 3 -26.30 -44.61 -46.65
CA LEU A 3 -26.27 -43.14 -46.75
C LEU A 3 -25.01 -42.57 -46.07
N LYS A 4 -24.35 -41.67 -46.78
CA LYS A 4 -23.15 -40.88 -46.43
C LYS A 4 -23.59 -39.54 -45.82
N SER A 5 -22.81 -38.97 -44.88
CA SER A 5 -22.71 -37.52 -44.62
C SER A 5 -21.51 -37.27 -43.67
N LEU A 6 -20.41 -36.63 -44.10
CA LEU A 6 -20.05 -35.20 -43.91
C LEU A 6 -19.93 -34.85 -42.42
N GLY A 7 -18.78 -34.56 -41.81
CA GLY A 7 -17.64 -33.78 -42.28
C GLY A 7 -17.57 -32.48 -41.45
N SER A 8 -16.70 -32.40 -40.44
CA SER A 8 -16.24 -31.15 -39.80
C SER A 8 -14.97 -31.44 -38.99
N ALA A 9 -13.83 -31.17 -39.60
CA ALA A 9 -12.52 -31.19 -38.95
C ALA A 9 -12.32 -29.84 -38.23
N LEU A 10 -12.11 -29.88 -36.91
CA LEU A 10 -11.60 -28.74 -36.14
C LEU A 10 -10.13 -29.01 -35.84
N THR A 11 -9.28 -28.36 -36.62
CA THR A 11 -7.84 -28.19 -36.35
C THR A 11 -7.66 -27.26 -35.15
N THR A 12 -7.24 -27.78 -34.00
CA THR A 12 -6.69 -26.94 -32.92
C THR A 12 -5.17 -27.05 -32.90
N VAL A 13 -4.57 -25.88 -33.10
CA VAL A 13 -3.15 -25.60 -33.18
C VAL A 13 -2.46 -25.89 -31.83
N VAL A 14 -1.37 -26.63 -31.90
CA VAL A 14 -0.31 -26.73 -30.89
C VAL A 14 0.36 -25.37 -30.74
N LEU A 15 0.51 -24.83 -29.53
CA LEU A 15 1.66 -23.98 -29.18
C LEU A 15 1.86 -23.83 -27.64
N VAL A 16 2.92 -24.47 -27.16
CA VAL A 16 3.98 -24.00 -26.24
C VAL A 16 3.57 -23.31 -24.92
N GLY A 17 4.11 -23.85 -23.81
CA GLY A 17 4.20 -23.10 -22.55
C GLY A 17 4.88 -23.88 -21.44
N THR A 18 6.22 -23.82 -21.44
CA THR A 18 7.14 -24.25 -20.39
C THR A 18 6.58 -24.05 -18.98
N ALA A 19 6.33 -25.16 -18.27
CA ALA A 19 6.08 -25.16 -16.84
C ALA A 19 7.39 -24.80 -16.11
N LEU A 20 7.70 -23.51 -16.05
CA LEU A 20 8.64 -22.96 -15.10
C LEU A 20 7.99 -23.10 -13.73
N THR A 21 8.39 -24.14 -13.00
CA THR A 21 8.27 -24.24 -11.54
C THR A 21 9.12 -23.13 -10.93
N GLY A 22 8.65 -21.89 -11.05
CA GLY A 22 9.15 -20.75 -10.33
C GLY A 22 8.62 -20.84 -8.93
N THR A 23 9.48 -21.30 -8.02
CA THR A 23 9.36 -21.15 -6.58
C THR A 23 8.96 -19.71 -6.25
N VAL A 24 7.66 -19.44 -6.13
CA VAL A 24 7.19 -18.20 -5.50
C VAL A 24 7.49 -18.37 -4.03
N ALA A 25 8.70 -17.95 -3.65
CA ALA A 25 9.01 -17.59 -2.30
C ALA A 25 8.00 -16.51 -1.90
N LEU A 26 6.93 -16.94 -1.25
CA LEU A 26 5.98 -16.09 -0.57
C LEU A 26 6.78 -15.44 0.55
N ALA A 27 7.46 -14.33 0.24
CA ALA A 27 8.10 -13.49 1.23
C ALA A 27 7.00 -13.09 2.20
N GLY A 28 6.99 -13.74 3.37
CA GLY A 28 6.06 -13.47 4.45
C GLY A 28 6.03 -11.98 4.64
N THR A 29 4.92 -11.36 4.26
CA THR A 29 4.72 -9.94 4.49
C THR A 29 4.56 -9.83 5.99
N ALA A 30 5.65 -9.50 6.67
CA ALA A 30 5.63 -9.13 8.06
C ALA A 30 4.59 -8.01 8.18
N SER A 31 3.43 -8.34 8.74
CA SER A 31 2.43 -7.37 9.15
C SER A 31 3.12 -6.49 10.18
N ALA A 32 3.52 -5.29 9.76
CA ALA A 32 4.01 -4.28 10.68
C ALA A 32 2.91 -4.09 11.74
N ALA A 33 3.25 -4.36 13.00
CA ALA A 33 2.33 -4.18 14.11
C ALA A 33 1.73 -2.77 14.01
N THR A 34 0.40 -2.70 13.99
CA THR A 34 -0.30 -1.42 14.09
C THR A 34 0.01 -0.85 15.46
N PRO A 35 0.57 0.36 15.54
CA PRO A 35 0.92 0.96 16.82
C PRO A 35 -0.33 1.25 17.65
N ASP A 36 -0.15 1.27 18.97
CA ASP A 36 -1.25 1.45 19.91
C ASP A 36 -1.63 2.93 19.99
N CYS A 37 -2.66 3.30 19.24
CA CYS A 37 -3.12 4.67 19.10
C CYS A 37 -3.99 5.15 20.28
N SER A 38 -3.83 4.58 21.48
CA SER A 38 -4.58 4.96 22.69
C SER A 38 -4.50 6.45 23.04
N SER A 39 -3.50 7.16 22.52
CA SER A 39 -3.45 8.62 22.54
C SER A 39 -3.18 9.12 21.13
N ALA A 40 -3.94 10.11 20.66
CA ALA A 40 -3.74 10.71 19.34
C ALA A 40 -3.45 12.22 19.46
N ILE A 41 -2.40 12.68 18.80
CA ILE A 41 -2.12 14.11 18.58
C ILE A 41 -3.06 14.60 17.49
N VAL A 42 -4.04 15.42 17.85
CA VAL A 42 -5.02 15.99 16.92
C VAL A 42 -4.61 17.37 16.42
N GLY A 43 -5.10 17.76 15.25
CA GLY A 43 -4.88 19.10 14.68
C GLY A 43 -3.59 19.23 13.87
N VAL A 44 -2.88 18.12 13.65
CA VAL A 44 -1.67 18.05 12.84
C VAL A 44 -2.05 18.26 11.38
N LYS A 45 -1.26 19.02 10.61
CA LYS A 45 -1.56 19.33 9.20
C LYS A 45 -0.57 18.63 8.27
N ALA A 46 -1.06 18.13 7.13
CA ALA A 46 -0.16 17.64 6.09
C ALA A 46 0.47 18.80 5.30
N LYS A 47 1.80 18.79 5.10
CA LYS A 47 2.53 19.79 4.29
C LYS A 47 2.17 19.71 2.81
N GLN A 48 1.88 18.50 2.32
CA GLN A 48 1.50 18.19 0.96
C GLN A 48 0.51 17.02 0.96
N SER A 49 -0.19 16.82 -0.17
CA SER A 49 -1.08 15.67 -0.32
C SER A 49 -0.28 14.38 -0.32
N VAL A 50 -0.50 13.55 0.70
CA VAL A 50 0.29 12.33 0.94
C VAL A 50 -0.61 11.11 1.04
N LYS A 51 -0.15 10.00 0.46
CA LYS A 51 -0.89 8.73 0.51
C LYS A 51 -0.69 8.06 1.87
N ILE A 52 -1.80 7.72 2.51
CA ILE A 52 -1.84 6.92 3.74
C ILE A 52 -1.72 5.47 3.33
N ARG A 53 -0.78 4.72 3.92
CA ARG A 53 -0.44 3.36 3.47
C ARG A 53 -0.71 2.32 4.54
N LYS A 54 -0.99 1.09 4.14
CA LYS A 54 -1.22 -0.02 5.07
C LYS A 54 0.05 -0.45 5.83
N SER A 55 1.23 -0.11 5.34
CA SER A 55 2.51 -0.39 6.00
C SER A 55 3.50 0.76 5.77
N ALA A 56 4.50 0.88 6.65
CA ALA A 56 5.56 1.90 6.62
C ALA A 56 6.53 1.75 5.43
N LYS A 57 6.04 1.69 4.19
CA LYS A 57 6.85 1.58 2.96
C LYS A 57 6.09 2.17 1.78
N THR A 58 6.81 2.74 0.81
CA THR A 58 6.22 3.35 -0.40
C THR A 58 5.63 2.36 -1.39
N SER A 59 5.95 1.07 -1.26
CA SER A 59 5.34 -0.01 -2.05
C SER A 59 4.07 -0.58 -1.41
N ALA A 60 3.70 -0.17 -0.19
CA ALA A 60 2.49 -0.66 0.46
C ALA A 60 1.23 -0.03 -0.15
N THR A 61 0.14 -0.80 -0.14
CA THR A 61 -1.19 -0.38 -0.60
C THR A 61 -1.60 0.93 0.06
N ALA A 62 -2.07 1.88 -0.76
CA ALA A 62 -2.63 3.13 -0.28
C ALA A 62 -4.05 2.88 0.23
N LEU A 63 -4.30 3.22 1.49
CA LEU A 63 -5.62 3.16 2.13
C LEU A 63 -6.42 4.44 1.85
N GLY A 64 -5.73 5.56 1.65
CA GLY A 64 -6.35 6.84 1.36
C GLY A 64 -5.33 7.93 1.10
N VAL A 65 -5.80 9.18 1.06
CA VAL A 65 -4.97 10.36 0.85
C VAL A 65 -5.26 11.38 1.93
N TRP A 66 -4.21 11.86 2.59
CA TRP A 66 -4.28 13.02 3.46
C TRP A 66 -3.97 14.26 2.63
N GLY A 67 -4.99 15.08 2.37
CA GLY A 67 -4.85 16.30 1.58
C GLY A 67 -3.96 17.36 2.23
N LYS A 68 -3.24 18.14 1.41
CA LYS A 68 -2.45 19.29 1.87
C LYS A 68 -3.30 20.24 2.73
N GLY A 69 -2.77 20.62 3.90
CA GLY A 69 -3.43 21.56 4.83
C GLY A 69 -4.60 20.98 5.61
N ALA A 70 -5.08 19.77 5.28
CA ALA A 70 -6.12 19.10 6.03
C ALA A 70 -5.60 18.72 7.43
N LYS A 71 -6.46 18.88 8.43
CA LYS A 71 -6.17 18.50 9.82
C LYS A 71 -6.41 17.01 10.03
N GLY A 72 -5.55 16.39 10.81
CA GLY A 72 -5.69 15.00 11.19
C GLY A 72 -5.09 14.67 12.54
N GLY A 73 -5.15 13.38 12.83
CA GLY A 73 -4.66 12.75 14.03
C GLY A 73 -3.42 11.92 13.71
N LEU A 74 -2.43 11.96 14.60
CA LEU A 74 -1.32 11.02 14.60
C LEU A 74 -1.33 10.26 15.91
N CYS A 75 -0.93 9.01 15.90
CA CYS A 75 -0.78 8.25 17.13
C CYS A 75 0.37 8.83 17.96
N ASN A 76 0.04 9.23 19.19
CA ASN A 76 0.90 9.88 20.16
C ASN A 76 1.73 8.84 20.91
N ASP A 77 2.38 7.94 20.18
CA ASP A 77 3.40 7.05 20.75
C ASP A 77 4.73 7.79 20.96
N GLY A 78 4.82 9.06 20.56
CA GLY A 78 6.06 9.84 20.52
C GLY A 78 7.11 9.28 19.57
N LYS A 79 6.80 8.21 18.83
CA LYS A 79 7.74 7.40 18.07
C LYS A 79 7.51 7.55 16.57
N ALA A 80 8.59 7.87 15.87
CA ALA A 80 8.65 7.71 14.43
C ALA A 80 9.20 6.31 14.12
N TYR A 81 8.41 5.51 13.41
CA TYR A 81 8.75 4.15 13.07
C TYR A 81 9.70 4.13 11.89
N THR A 82 10.71 3.27 11.97
CA THR A 82 11.63 3.06 10.85
C THR A 82 11.00 2.05 9.90
N GLY A 83 10.90 2.42 8.62
CA GLY A 83 10.33 1.59 7.58
C GLY A 83 11.08 1.73 6.25
N GLY A 84 10.40 1.47 5.14
CA GLY A 84 10.95 1.66 3.81
C GLY A 84 11.32 3.11 3.53
N THR A 85 12.40 3.33 2.81
CA THR A 85 12.83 4.68 2.42
C THR A 85 11.81 5.33 1.50
N TYR A 86 11.56 6.63 1.70
CA TYR A 86 10.76 7.45 0.81
C TYR A 86 11.52 8.72 0.43
N THR A 87 11.20 9.23 -0.75
CA THR A 87 11.57 10.58 -1.22
C THR A 87 10.26 11.31 -1.48
N ALA A 88 9.74 11.98 -0.46
CA ALA A 88 8.44 12.64 -0.51
C ALA A 88 8.47 13.91 0.33
N CYS A 89 7.69 14.92 -0.07
CA CYS A 89 7.61 16.21 0.63
C CYS A 89 8.97 16.91 0.76
N GLY A 90 9.80 16.80 -0.29
CA GLY A 90 11.08 17.49 -0.42
C GLY A 90 12.21 16.90 0.44
N LYS A 91 12.01 15.75 1.10
CA LYS A 91 13.06 15.09 1.89
C LYS A 91 13.08 13.59 1.67
N THR A 92 14.28 13.01 1.73
CA THR A 92 14.48 11.57 1.78
C THR A 92 14.63 11.13 3.24
N SER A 93 13.83 10.16 3.67
CA SER A 93 13.94 9.59 5.02
C SER A 93 13.32 8.20 5.04
N ASN A 94 13.55 7.48 6.14
CA ASN A 94 12.97 6.17 6.43
C ASN A 94 12.03 6.23 7.65
N LYS A 95 11.67 7.43 8.11
CA LYS A 95 10.83 7.66 9.29
C LYS A 95 9.36 7.86 8.93
N TRP A 96 8.51 7.00 9.45
CA TRP A 96 7.07 6.99 9.23
C TRP A 96 6.32 7.30 10.53
N LEU A 97 5.14 7.86 10.38
CA LEU A 97 4.18 8.11 11.44
C LEU A 97 2.91 7.33 11.10
N TYR A 98 2.14 6.97 12.12
CA TYR A 98 0.86 6.33 11.93
C TYR A 98 -0.25 7.32 12.30
N GLY A 99 -1.27 7.44 11.45
CA GLY A 99 -2.41 8.32 11.66
C GLY A 99 -3.19 8.58 10.39
N GLY A 100 -4.05 9.59 10.41
CA GLY A 100 -4.97 9.90 9.31
C GLY A 100 -5.67 11.25 9.47
N PRO A 101 -6.34 11.73 8.41
CA PRO A 101 -7.14 12.95 8.45
C PRO A 101 -8.36 12.77 9.37
N ASN A 102 -8.69 13.77 10.19
CA ASN A 102 -9.78 13.69 11.16
C ASN A 102 -11.16 13.54 10.48
N SER A 103 -11.25 13.99 9.24
CA SER A 103 -12.48 13.92 8.43
C SER A 103 -12.68 12.56 7.78
N SER A 104 -11.81 11.56 8.02
CA SER A 104 -11.96 10.23 7.45
C SER A 104 -11.54 9.16 8.46
N ASN A 105 -12.27 8.05 8.51
CA ASN A 105 -11.92 6.88 9.31
C ASN A 105 -10.77 6.06 8.68
N VAL A 106 -9.84 6.74 7.99
CA VAL A 106 -8.74 6.11 7.25
C VAL A 106 -7.44 6.46 7.95
N GLU A 107 -6.90 5.49 8.67
CA GLU A 107 -5.63 5.60 9.38
C GLU A 107 -4.60 4.66 8.77
N GLY A 108 -3.33 5.06 8.82
CA GLY A 108 -2.24 4.25 8.37
C GLY A 108 -0.92 4.98 8.40
N TRP A 109 0.04 4.44 7.65
CA TRP A 109 1.42 4.89 7.64
C TRP A 109 1.63 6.03 6.65
N ILE A 110 2.20 7.12 7.17
CA ILE A 110 2.49 8.34 6.42
C ILE A 110 3.96 8.74 6.65
N PRO A 111 4.68 9.20 5.63
CA PRO A 111 6.01 9.77 5.76
C PRO A 111 6.07 10.94 6.76
N LYS A 112 6.97 10.88 7.75
CA LYS A 112 7.17 11.97 8.74
C LYS A 112 7.48 13.31 8.08
N ALA A 113 8.24 13.32 6.98
CA ALA A 113 8.60 14.55 6.28
C ALA A 113 7.37 15.31 5.72
N CYS A 114 6.25 14.61 5.50
CA CYS A 114 5.04 15.16 4.92
C CYS A 114 4.10 15.81 5.95
N ILE A 115 4.47 15.80 7.22
CA ILE A 115 3.66 16.33 8.31
C ILE A 115 4.23 17.66 8.80
N ASN A 116 3.34 18.60 9.10
CA ASN A 116 3.63 19.85 9.77
C ASN A 116 3.23 19.74 11.25
N TRP A 117 4.22 19.88 12.12
CA TRP A 117 4.05 19.97 13.57
C TRP A 117 3.62 21.37 13.96
#